data_AF-A0A931EAA1-F1
#
_entry.id   AF-A0A931EAA1-F1
#
_cell.length_a   1.000
_cell.length_b   1.000
_cell.length_c   1.000
_cell.angle_alpha   90.00
_cell.angle_beta   90.00
_cell.angle_gamma   90.00
#
_symmetry.space_group_name_H-M   'P 1'
#
loop_
_entity.id
_entity.type
_entity.pdbx_description
1 polymer ?
#
loop_
_entity_poly.entity_id
_entity_poly.type
_entity_poly.pdbx_seq_one_letter_code
_entity_poly.pdbx_strand_id
1 'polypeptide(L)'
;MDEIIIESCHSTWIIDMDHSRFRRVVKGSNNHATPASTEWQACYGVEIDPLSESFVVLLNPEGTRLLRSWRHVEHCSQCGGEATSELSLRDLRSAVRG
;
A
#
# COMPACT_ATOMS: atom_id res chain seq x y z
N MET A 1 -2.50 12.71 -17.22
CA MET A 1 -3.13 12.75 -15.88
C MET A 1 -3.48 11.32 -15.54
N ASP A 2 -2.45 10.48 -15.51
CA ASP A 2 -2.60 9.04 -15.29
C ASP A 2 -1.93 8.70 -13.95
N GLU A 3 -2.66 9.03 -12.88
CA GLU A 3 -2.33 8.60 -11.52
C GLU A 3 -3.11 7.33 -11.18
N ILE A 4 -2.42 6.28 -10.78
CA ILE A 4 -3.01 5.01 -10.34
C ILE A 4 -2.78 4.88 -8.84
N ILE A 5 -3.88 4.73 -8.10
CA ILE A 5 -3.85 4.48 -6.65
C ILE A 5 -4.24 3.02 -6.41
N ILE A 6 -3.35 2.28 -5.75
CA ILE A 6 -3.59 0.87 -5.42
C ILE A 6 -3.46 0.67 -3.91
N GLU A 7 -4.54 0.23 -3.29
CA GLU A 7 -4.56 -0.11 -1.87
C GLU A 7 -4.02 -1.53 -1.66
N SER A 8 -3.02 -1.68 -0.79
CA SER A 8 -2.54 -2.99 -0.29
C SER A 8 -2.75 -3.07 1.23
N CYS A 9 -2.54 -4.24 1.84
CA CYS A 9 -2.82 -4.45 3.27
C CYS A 9 -2.08 -3.46 4.18
N HIS A 10 -0.81 -3.14 3.88
CA HIS A 10 0.03 -2.32 4.74
C HIS A 10 0.45 -0.99 4.10
N SER A 11 0.06 -0.72 2.86
CA SER A 11 0.42 0.52 2.18
C SER A 11 -0.56 0.91 1.10
N THR A 12 -0.68 2.21 0.86
CA THR A 12 -1.25 2.77 -0.36
C THR A 12 -0.12 3.01 -1.34
N TRP A 13 -0.25 2.52 -2.56
CA TRP A 13 0.66 2.77 -3.65
C TRP A 13 0.13 3.92 -4.49
N ILE A 14 0.97 4.92 -4.74
CA ILE A 14 0.67 6.05 -5.62
C ILE A 14 1.62 5.94 -6.80
N ILE A 15 1.09 5.72 -8.00
CA ILE A 15 1.85 5.60 -9.24
C ILE A 15 1.48 6.76 -10.15
N ASP A 16 2.47 7.53 -10.56
CA ASP A 16 2.37 8.66 -11.46
C ASP A 16 2.99 8.22 -12.80
N MET A 17 2.14 7.78 -13.73
CA MET A 17 2.58 7.25 -15.03
C MET A 17 3.11 8.36 -15.94
N ASP A 18 2.60 9.59 -15.80
CA ASP A 18 3.07 10.75 -16.56
C ASP A 18 4.55 11.04 -16.28
N HIS A 19 4.99 10.88 -15.02
CA HIS A 19 6.38 11.08 -14.60
C HIS A 19 7.16 9.77 -14.38
N SER A 20 6.57 8.63 -14.73
CA SER A 20 7.19 7.30 -14.61
C SER A 20 7.79 7.04 -13.20
N ARG A 21 6.99 7.29 -12.16
CA ARG A 21 7.43 7.14 -10.77
C ARG A 21 6.33 6.62 -9.85
N PHE A 22 6.71 6.02 -8.73
CA PHE A 22 5.78 5.57 -7.70
C PHE A 22 6.34 5.85 -6.29
N ARG A 23 5.44 5.89 -5.30
CA ARG A 23 5.81 5.83 -3.87
C ARG A 23 4.77 5.06 -3.08
N ARG A 24 5.13 4.64 -1.87
CA ARG A 24 4.23 3.96 -0.94
C ARG A 24 4.00 4.80 0.29
N VAL A 25 2.75 4.86 0.75
CA VAL A 25 2.35 5.46 2.02
C VAL A 25 1.97 4.31 2.96
N VAL A 26 2.71 4.13 4.04
CA VAL A 26 2.53 3.03 4.98
C VAL A 26 1.34 3.30 5.90
N LYS A 27 0.48 2.29 6.06
CA LYS A 27 -0.69 2.34 6.95
C LYS A 27 -0.28 2.07 8.40
N GLY A 28 -0.86 2.80 9.35
CA GLY A 28 -0.75 2.47 10.79
C GLY A 28 0.61 2.73 11.44
N SER A 29 1.49 3.57 10.86
CA SER A 29 2.69 4.04 11.57
C SER A 29 2.30 5.05 12.67
N ASN A 30 1.68 4.55 13.74
CA ASN A 30 1.02 5.28 14.84
C ASN A 30 1.98 6.02 15.81
N ASN A 31 3.09 6.56 15.33
CA ASN A 31 3.99 7.35 16.20
C ASN A 31 4.39 8.72 15.62
N HIS A 32 3.86 9.09 14.45
CA HIS A 32 4.09 10.39 13.85
C HIS A 32 2.79 10.95 13.27
N ALA A 33 2.58 12.27 13.40
CA ALA A 33 1.37 12.96 12.93
C ALA A 33 1.20 12.94 11.40
N THR A 34 2.20 12.43 10.66
CA THR A 34 2.15 12.21 9.22
C THR A 34 2.39 10.74 8.89
N PRO A 35 1.63 10.17 7.94
CA PRO A 35 1.85 8.80 7.50
C PRO A 35 3.25 8.67 6.88
N ALA A 36 3.98 7.62 7.24
CA ALA A 36 5.32 7.38 6.71
C ALA A 36 5.25 7.04 5.22
N SER A 37 5.82 7.88 4.35
CA SER A 37 5.94 7.60 2.92
C SER A 37 7.37 7.25 2.52
N THR A 38 7.53 6.35 1.56
CA THR A 38 8.83 6.17 0.90
C THR A 38 9.12 7.36 -0.02
N GLU A 39 10.40 7.56 -0.33
CA GLU A 39 10.80 8.41 -1.45
C GLU A 39 10.18 7.93 -2.77
N TRP A 40 10.04 8.86 -3.71
CA TRP A 40 9.65 8.53 -5.08
C TRP A 40 10.73 7.68 -5.75
N GLN A 41 10.30 6.61 -6.41
CA GLN A 41 11.15 5.66 -7.13
C GLN A 41 10.67 5.54 -8.58
N ALA A 42 11.57 5.12 -9.49
CA ALA A 42 11.23 4.92 -10.88
C ALA A 42 10.17 3.81 -11.06
N CYS A 43 9.23 4.04 -11.97
CA CYS A 43 8.18 3.10 -12.37
C CYS A 43 8.19 2.97 -13.89
N TYR A 44 8.55 1.80 -14.39
CA TYR A 44 8.60 1.53 -15.85
C TYR A 44 7.34 0.85 -16.36
N GLY A 45 6.47 0.40 -15.46
CA GLY A 45 5.20 -0.24 -15.80
C GLY A 45 4.51 -0.77 -14.57
N VAL A 46 3.19 -0.93 -14.69
CA VAL A 46 2.36 -1.59 -13.69
C VAL A 46 1.52 -2.63 -14.38
N GLU A 47 1.57 -3.85 -13.87
CA GLU A 47 0.80 -4.98 -14.37
C GLU A 47 -0.14 -5.44 -13.26
N ILE A 48 -1.44 -5.48 -13.54
CA ILE A 48 -2.45 -6.02 -12.64
C ILE A 48 -2.89 -7.36 -13.21
N ASP A 49 -2.77 -8.41 -12.42
CA ASP A 49 -3.21 -9.73 -12.82
C ASP A 49 -4.76 -9.75 -12.88
N PRO A 50 -5.38 -10.20 -13.99
CA PRO A 50 -6.83 -10.15 -14.13
C PRO A 50 -7.56 -11.29 -13.40
N LEU A 51 -6.84 -12.31 -12.94
CA LEU A 51 -7.40 -13.51 -12.30
C LEU A 51 -7.20 -13.52 -10.79
N SER A 52 -6.37 -12.63 -10.28
CA SER A 52 -6.01 -12.52 -8.86
C SER A 52 -5.90 -11.06 -8.46
N GLU A 53 -5.87 -10.80 -7.16
CA GLU A 53 -5.64 -9.45 -6.65
C GLU A 53 -4.16 -9.03 -6.70
N SER A 54 -3.30 -9.79 -7.38
CA SER A 54 -1.88 -9.46 -7.44
C SER A 54 -1.58 -8.38 -8.47
N PHE A 55 -0.56 -7.58 -8.18
CA PHE A 55 -0.04 -6.59 -9.11
C PHE A 55 1.48 -6.50 -8.98
N VAL A 56 2.11 -5.97 -10.02
CA VAL A 56 3.55 -5.82 -10.14
C VAL A 56 3.88 -4.40 -10.58
N VAL A 57 4.89 -3.79 -9.93
CA VAL A 57 5.52 -2.55 -10.36
C VAL A 57 6.91 -2.87 -10.89
N LEU A 58 7.19 -2.51 -12.14
CA LEU A 58 8.48 -2.72 -12.79
C LEU A 58 9.44 -1.59 -12.41
N LEU A 59 10.62 -1.95 -11.90
CA LEU A 59 11.64 -1.02 -11.41
C LEU A 59 12.73 -0.72 -12.45
N ASN A 60 12.71 -1.45 -13.57
CA ASN A 60 13.64 -1.26 -14.68
C ASN A 60 12.96 -1.66 -16.01
N PRO A 61 13.40 -1.09 -17.15
CA PRO A 61 12.76 -1.34 -18.43
C PRO A 61 12.95 -2.79 -18.92
N GLU A 62 13.95 -3.51 -18.42
CA GLU A 62 14.16 -4.92 -18.75
C GLU A 62 13.19 -5.86 -18.04
N GLY A 63 12.39 -5.37 -17.07
CA GLY A 63 11.41 -6.17 -16.32
C GLY A 63 12.00 -7.19 -15.35
N THR A 64 13.32 -7.17 -15.14
CA THR A 64 14.04 -8.13 -14.28
C THR A 64 14.02 -7.73 -12.80
N ARG A 65 13.73 -6.47 -12.49
CA ARG A 65 13.54 -5.95 -11.12
C ARG A 65 12.11 -5.49 -10.98
N LEU A 66 11.41 -6.08 -10.03
CA LEU A 66 10.00 -5.82 -9.81
C LEU A 66 9.64 -5.86 -8.33
N LEU A 67 8.61 -5.13 -7.96
CA LEU A 67 7.92 -5.30 -6.69
C LEU A 67 6.56 -5.93 -6.95
N ARG A 68 6.29 -7.07 -6.31
CA ARG A 68 4.98 -7.71 -6.33
C ARG A 68 4.23 -7.40 -5.04
N SER A 69 2.94 -7.13 -5.14
CA SER A 69 2.05 -7.00 -3.99
C SER A 69 0.62 -7.43 -4.37
N TRP A 70 -0.31 -7.28 -3.43
CA TRP A 70 -1.71 -7.65 -3.59
C TRP A 70 -2.60 -6.47 -3.21
N ARG A 71 -3.63 -6.28 -4.00
CA ARG A 71 -4.70 -5.34 -3.70
C ARG A 71 -5.43 -5.82 -2.45
N HIS A 72 -5.73 -4.88 -1.57
CA HIS A 72 -6.61 -5.12 -0.45
C HIS A 72 -8.05 -4.99 -0.95
N VAL A 73 -8.79 -6.08 -0.84
CA VAL A 73 -10.21 -6.18 -1.16
C VAL A 73 -10.98 -6.65 0.06
N GLU A 74 -12.31 -6.55 0.01
CA GLU A 74 -13.18 -7.20 0.99
C GLU A 74 -12.83 -8.71 1.06
N HIS A 75 -12.69 -9.26 2.26
CA HIS A 75 -12.21 -10.64 2.48
C HIS A 75 -10.80 -10.93 1.94
N CYS A 76 -9.87 -9.99 2.12
CA CYS A 76 -8.49 -10.14 1.67
C CYS A 76 -7.79 -11.38 2.28
N SER A 77 -7.39 -12.32 1.41
CA SER A 77 -6.67 -13.54 1.79
C SER A 77 -5.26 -13.30 2.33
N GLN A 78 -4.68 -12.11 2.09
CA GLN A 78 -3.30 -11.81 2.50
C GLN A 78 -3.18 -11.29 3.94
N CYS A 79 -4.22 -10.64 4.46
CA CYS A 79 -4.25 -10.17 5.85
C CYS A 79 -5.30 -10.88 6.71
N GLY A 80 -6.00 -11.89 6.17
CA GLY A 80 -6.97 -12.69 6.91
C GLY A 80 -8.38 -12.11 6.98
N GLY A 81 -8.74 -11.12 6.15
CA GLY A 81 -10.12 -10.61 5.99
C GLY A 81 -10.72 -9.82 7.16
N GLU A 82 -10.21 -9.98 8.39
CA GLU A 82 -10.62 -9.21 9.56
C GLU A 82 -9.46 -8.32 9.99
N ALA A 83 -9.50 -7.03 9.65
CA ALA A 83 -8.60 -6.05 10.24
C ALA A 83 -9.02 -5.77 11.68
N THR A 84 -8.91 -6.77 12.57
CA THR A 84 -8.90 -6.54 14.02
C THR A 84 -7.53 -5.98 14.35
N SER A 85 -7.37 -4.67 14.23
CA SER A 85 -6.18 -4.00 14.74
C SER A 85 -6.15 -4.15 16.26
N GLU A 86 -5.08 -4.74 16.78
CA GLU A 86 -4.85 -4.88 18.21
C GLU A 86 -4.63 -3.47 18.80
N LEU A 87 -5.64 -2.93 19.50
CA LEU A 87 -5.51 -1.69 20.24
C LEU A 87 -4.89 -1.98 21.59
N SER A 88 -3.90 -1.19 22.00
CA SER A 88 -3.35 -1.31 23.34
C SER A 88 -4.45 -0.98 24.37
N LEU A 89 -4.46 -1.68 25.52
CA LEU A 89 -5.41 -1.37 26.61
C LEU A 89 -5.28 0.09 27.09
N ARG A 90 -4.15 0.75 26.82
CA ARG A 90 -3.94 2.17 27.11
C ARG A 90 -4.77 3.07 26.19
N ASP A 91 -4.88 2.74 24.90
CA ASP A 91 -5.64 3.50 23.91
C ASP A 91 -7.16 3.33 24.10
N LEU A 92 -7.60 2.14 24.52
CA LEU A 92 -9.00 1.92 24.90
C LEU A 92 -9.38 2.72 26.16
N ARG A 93 -8.47 2.85 27.13
CA ARG A 93 -8.73 3.58 28.38
C ARG A 93 -8.75 5.09 28.19
N SER A 94 -8.00 5.64 27.24
CA SER A 94 -8.05 7.07 26.93
C SER A 94 -9.34 7.45 26.20
N ALA A 95 -9.86 6.58 25.33
CA ALA A 95 -11.10 6.82 24.58
C ALA A 95 -12.37 6.84 25.45
N VAL A 96 -12.38 6.16 26.60
CA VAL A 96 -13.57 6.08 27.50
C VAL A 96 -13.69 7.30 28.45
N ARG A 97 -12.64 8.12 28.59
CA ARG A 97 -12.63 9.28 29.51
C ARG A 97 -12.69 10.64 28.82
N GLY A 98 -12.97 10.66 27.51
CA GLY A 98 -13.21 11.89 26.73
C GLY A 98 -14.66 12.33 26.79
#